data_AF-A0A2D0R0R4-F1
#
_entry.id   AF-A0A2D0R0R4-F1
#
_cell.length_a   1.000
_cell.length_b   1.000
_cell.length_c   1.000
_cell.angle_alpha   90.00
_cell.angle_beta   90.00
_cell.angle_gamma   90.00
#
_symmetry.space_group_name_H-M   'P 1'
#
loop_
_entity.id
_entity.type
_entity.pdbx_description
1 polymer ?
#
loop_
_entity_poly.entity_id
_entity_poly.type
_entity_poly.pdbx_seq_one_letter_code
_entity_poly.pdbx_strand_id
1 'polypeptide(L)'
;MHEGIWAWIMVLVLHYWSGLTQGMPFISANCRDDIRLPCSVSNQDTLVLQNVQPFDSGIYQCFLAADVGQKDRESFVLLTVSECVTVSPTWTTSGGVCIQNVVEVSILWSLVGFSLFSLCKIIFCTIIVTVCKKQRGSEARRRSGKLRNDSCKHRDKRHL
;
A
#
# COMPACT_ATOMS: atom_id res chain seq x y z
N MET A 1 14.76 -19.04 4.25
CA MET A 1 13.32 -19.27 4.10
C MET A 1 12.44 -18.20 4.77
N HIS A 2 13.00 -17.12 5.34
CA HIS A 2 12.23 -16.09 6.04
C HIS A 2 11.84 -14.89 5.13
N GLU A 3 12.52 -14.69 4.01
CA GLU A 3 12.30 -13.56 3.09
C GLU A 3 10.99 -13.62 2.30
N GLY A 4 10.41 -14.81 2.15
CA GLY A 4 9.11 -14.98 1.48
C GLY A 4 7.94 -14.52 2.35
N ILE A 5 8.02 -14.75 3.67
CA ILE A 5 6.92 -14.48 4.62
C ILE A 5 6.59 -12.99 4.68
N TRP A 6 7.60 -12.12 4.63
CA TRP A 6 7.38 -10.67 4.61
C TRP A 6 6.72 -10.19 3.31
N ALA A 7 7.02 -10.83 2.17
CA ALA A 7 6.34 -10.55 0.91
C ALA A 7 4.86 -10.94 1.01
N TRP A 8 4.56 -12.11 1.58
CA TRP A 8 3.17 -12.54 1.81
C TRP A 8 2.43 -11.66 2.80
N ILE A 9 3.07 -11.17 3.87
CA ILE A 9 2.47 -10.25 4.83
C ILE A 9 2.17 -8.90 4.17
N MET A 10 3.09 -8.35 3.38
CA MET A 10 2.85 -7.10 2.65
C MET A 10 1.76 -7.25 1.60
N VAL A 11 1.70 -8.40 0.90
CA VAL A 11 0.60 -8.73 -0.02
C VAL A 11 -0.72 -8.84 0.76
N LEU A 12 -0.74 -9.49 1.93
CA LEU A 12 -1.93 -9.59 2.78
C LEU A 12 -2.38 -8.23 3.31
N VAL A 13 -1.45 -7.38 3.73
CA VAL A 13 -1.74 -6.02 4.20
C VAL A 13 -2.23 -5.16 3.04
N LEU A 14 -1.63 -5.25 1.85
CA LEU A 14 -2.10 -4.56 0.64
C LEU A 14 -3.48 -5.06 0.20
N HIS A 15 -3.73 -6.37 0.22
CA HIS A 15 -5.04 -6.95 -0.07
C HIS A 15 -6.09 -6.57 0.98
N TYR A 16 -5.70 -6.50 2.25
CA TYR A 16 -6.58 -6.07 3.34
C TYR A 16 -6.93 -4.58 3.23
N TRP A 17 -5.95 -3.74 2.89
CA TRP A 17 -6.17 -2.30 2.71
C TRP A 17 -6.96 -1.97 1.44
N SER A 18 -6.70 -2.70 0.35
CA SER A 18 -7.49 -2.60 -0.89
C SER A 18 -8.89 -3.22 -0.76
N GLY A 19 -9.09 -4.18 0.15
CA GLY A 19 -10.40 -4.71 0.50
C GLY A 19 -11.28 -3.73 1.30
N LEU A 20 -10.68 -2.79 2.04
CA LEU A 20 -11.42 -1.80 2.83
C LEU A 20 -11.97 -0.65 1.97
N THR A 21 -11.35 -0.35 0.83
CA THR A 21 -11.78 0.72 -0.09
C THR A 21 -12.69 0.23 -1.23
N GLN A 22 -12.92 -1.07 -1.35
CA GLN A 22 -13.62 -1.68 -2.49
C GLN A 22 -15.15 -1.59 -2.44
N GLY A 23 -15.73 -1.01 -1.39
CA GLY A 23 -17.18 -1.04 -1.16
C GLY A 23 -17.95 0.24 -1.46
N MET A 24 -17.29 1.39 -1.63
CA MET A 24 -17.98 2.68 -1.80
C MET A 24 -17.64 3.33 -3.14
N PRO A 25 -18.55 3.32 -4.14
CA PRO A 25 -18.37 4.11 -5.35
C PRO A 25 -18.23 5.60 -5.04
N PHE A 26 -17.23 6.21 -5.67
CA PHE A 26 -16.98 7.64 -5.65
C PHE A 26 -17.51 8.27 -6.95
N ILE A 27 -18.37 9.29 -6.82
CA ILE A 27 -18.97 10.01 -7.94
C ILE A 27 -18.57 11.49 -7.85
N SER A 28 -18.00 12.01 -8.93
CA SER A 28 -17.66 13.42 -9.09
C SER A 28 -18.62 14.07 -10.08
N ALA A 29 -19.22 15.20 -9.70
CA ALA A 29 -20.22 15.93 -10.49
C ALA A 29 -19.89 17.43 -10.59
N ASN A 30 -20.35 18.11 -11.65
CA ASN A 30 -20.27 19.57 -11.70
C ASN A 30 -21.49 20.24 -11.09
N CYS A 31 -21.29 21.45 -10.57
CA CYS A 31 -22.41 22.27 -10.11
C CYS A 31 -23.41 22.55 -11.26
N ARG A 32 -24.70 22.48 -10.93
CA ARG A 32 -25.87 22.59 -11.82
C ARG A 32 -26.10 21.40 -12.75
N ASP A 33 -25.34 20.32 -12.61
CA ASP A 33 -25.64 19.10 -13.33
C ASP A 33 -26.84 18.37 -12.73
N ASP A 34 -27.45 17.51 -13.54
CA ASP A 34 -28.44 16.54 -13.10
C ASP A 34 -27.77 15.18 -12.99
N ILE A 35 -27.72 14.61 -11.77
CA ILE A 35 -27.03 13.35 -11.49
C ILE A 35 -27.97 12.27 -11.01
N ARG A 36 -27.61 11.02 -11.34
CA ARG A 36 -28.30 9.81 -10.90
C ARG A 36 -27.36 8.97 -10.06
N LEU A 37 -27.67 8.79 -8.78
CA LEU A 37 -26.94 7.91 -7.89
C LEU A 37 -27.55 6.51 -7.94
N PRO A 38 -26.76 5.48 -8.31
CA PRO A 38 -27.26 4.11 -8.35
C PRO A 38 -27.41 3.54 -6.94
N CYS A 39 -28.48 2.78 -6.71
CA CYS A 39 -28.57 1.88 -5.56
C CYS A 39 -28.10 0.48 -5.99
N SER A 40 -26.94 0.02 -5.51
CA SER A 40 -26.46 -1.32 -5.90
C SER A 40 -27.28 -2.46 -5.30
N VAL A 41 -28.08 -2.16 -4.27
CA VAL A 41 -28.97 -3.10 -3.60
C VAL A 41 -30.28 -3.34 -4.37
N SER A 42 -30.72 -2.36 -5.16
CA SER A 42 -31.94 -2.42 -5.97
C SER A 42 -31.66 -2.02 -7.41
N ASN A 43 -31.84 -2.94 -8.35
CA ASN A 43 -31.55 -2.72 -9.77
C ASN A 43 -32.50 -1.72 -10.45
N GLN A 44 -33.54 -1.24 -9.76
CA GLN A 44 -34.57 -0.37 -10.32
C GLN A 44 -34.61 1.02 -9.67
N ASP A 45 -33.95 1.19 -8.53
CA ASP A 45 -34.02 2.44 -7.77
C ASP A 45 -32.76 3.28 -7.96
N THR A 46 -32.95 4.52 -8.40
CA THR A 46 -31.89 5.51 -8.51
C THR A 46 -32.36 6.81 -7.88
N LEU A 47 -31.48 7.46 -7.12
CA LEU A 47 -31.75 8.78 -6.58
C LEU A 47 -31.33 9.82 -7.62
N VAL A 48 -32.26 10.68 -8.05
CA VAL A 48 -32.01 11.75 -9.02
C VAL A 48 -31.93 13.07 -8.30
N LEU A 49 -30.78 13.75 -8.40
CA LEU A 49 -30.62 15.13 -7.95
C LEU A 49 -30.52 16.03 -9.18
N GLN A 50 -31.29 17.10 -9.18
CA GLN A 50 -31.28 18.10 -10.24
C GLN A 50 -30.62 19.37 -9.75
N ASN A 51 -29.91 20.05 -10.66
CA ASN A 51 -29.24 21.31 -10.37
C ASN A 51 -28.34 21.23 -9.10
N VAL A 52 -27.51 20.17 -9.02
CA VAL A 52 -26.70 19.89 -7.82
C VAL A 52 -25.80 21.06 -7.44
N GLN A 53 -25.58 21.24 -6.14
CA GLN A 53 -24.75 22.28 -5.58
C GLN A 53 -23.62 21.66 -4.73
N PRO A 54 -22.54 22.41 -4.44
CA PRO A 54 -21.45 21.95 -3.59
C PRO A 54 -21.91 21.39 -2.23
N PHE A 55 -22.98 21.97 -1.68
CA PHE A 55 -23.57 21.53 -0.41
C PHE A 55 -24.32 20.19 -0.48
N ASP A 56 -24.64 19.70 -1.68
CA ASP A 56 -25.19 18.35 -1.88
C ASP A 56 -24.09 17.28 -1.80
N SER A 57 -22.81 17.68 -1.70
CA SER A 57 -21.70 16.74 -1.51
C SER A 57 -21.84 16.01 -0.17
N GLY A 58 -21.70 14.69 -0.21
CA GLY A 58 -21.88 13.86 0.98
C GLY A 58 -21.94 12.38 0.68
N ILE A 59 -22.17 11.60 1.74
CA ILE A 59 -22.36 10.17 1.64
C ILE A 59 -23.86 9.89 1.58
N TYR A 60 -24.29 9.26 0.48
CA TYR A 60 -25.65 8.81 0.28
C TYR A 60 -25.75 7.32 0.64
N GLN A 61 -26.70 6.98 1.49
CA GLN A 61 -27.01 5.59 1.87
C GLN A 61 -28.29 5.15 1.15
N CYS A 62 -28.21 4.06 0.41
CA CYS A 62 -29.37 3.30 -0.02
C CYS A 62 -29.59 2.16 0.98
N PHE A 63 -30.79 2.08 1.54
CA PHE A 63 -31.17 1.05 2.52
C PHE A 63 -32.41 0.32 2.01
N LEU A 64 -32.31 -1.01 1.92
CA LEU A 64 -33.42 -1.89 1.57
C LEU A 64 -33.74 -2.78 2.78
N ALA A 65 -34.90 -2.50 3.37
CA ALA A 65 -35.44 -3.31 4.45
C ALA A 65 -35.90 -4.66 3.92
N ALA A 66 -35.52 -5.73 4.61
CA ALA A 66 -35.95 -7.07 4.27
C ALA A 66 -37.28 -7.43 4.96
N ASP A 67 -38.00 -8.41 4.41
CA ASP A 67 -39.15 -9.00 5.10
C ASP A 67 -38.72 -9.70 6.40
N VAL A 68 -39.68 -9.90 7.30
CA VAL A 68 -39.45 -10.51 8.62
C VAL A 68 -38.69 -11.84 8.50
N GLY A 69 -37.52 -11.92 9.14
CA GLY A 69 -36.65 -13.11 9.15
C GLY A 69 -35.54 -13.10 8.10
N GLN A 70 -35.50 -12.11 7.21
CA GLN A 70 -34.38 -11.88 6.28
C GLN A 70 -33.43 -10.79 6.79
N LYS A 71 -32.33 -10.57 6.06
CA LYS A 71 -31.29 -9.58 6.39
C LYS A 71 -31.41 -8.35 5.51
N ASP A 72 -31.44 -7.18 6.13
CA ASP A 72 -31.39 -5.89 5.45
C ASP A 72 -30.14 -5.74 4.59
N ARG A 73 -30.26 -4.91 3.56
CA ARG A 73 -29.15 -4.63 2.64
C ARG A 73 -28.94 -3.12 2.55
N GLU A 74 -27.68 -2.73 2.44
CA GLU A 74 -27.32 -1.32 2.29
C GLU A 74 -26.17 -1.14 1.31
N SER A 75 -26.11 0.05 0.71
CA SER A 75 -25.01 0.50 -0.12
C SER A 75 -24.77 1.99 0.09
N PHE A 76 -23.51 2.40 -0.03
CA PHE A 76 -23.11 3.79 0.18
C PHE A 76 -22.46 4.35 -1.08
N VAL A 77 -22.70 5.63 -1.36
CA VAL A 77 -22.10 6.36 -2.48
C VAL A 77 -21.55 7.68 -1.96
N LEU A 78 -20.30 7.99 -2.27
CA LEU A 78 -19.70 9.28 -1.96
C LEU A 78 -19.86 10.22 -3.15
N LEU A 79 -20.67 11.27 -3.00
CA LEU A 79 -20.85 12.33 -3.99
C LEU A 79 -19.95 13.51 -3.65
N THR A 80 -19.22 14.01 -4.63
CA THR A 80 -18.49 15.27 -4.56
C THR A 80 -18.90 16.15 -5.73
N VAL A 81 -19.43 17.33 -5.41
CA VAL A 81 -19.86 18.33 -6.40
C VAL A 81 -18.83 19.47 -6.43
N SER A 82 -18.38 19.82 -7.62
CA SER A 82 -17.43 20.93 -7.80
C SER A 82 -18.07 22.30 -7.53
N GLU A 83 -17.26 23.29 -7.19
CA GLU A 83 -17.70 24.65 -6.90
C GLU A 83 -18.43 25.31 -8.08
N CYS A 84 -19.49 26.06 -7.79
CA CYS A 84 -20.24 26.82 -8.79
C CYS A 84 -19.47 28.08 -9.19
N VAL A 85 -18.52 27.97 -10.12
CA VAL A 85 -17.80 29.14 -10.60
C VAL A 85 -18.67 29.94 -11.56
N THR A 86 -19.13 31.10 -11.12
CA THR A 86 -19.69 32.10 -12.04
C THR A 86 -18.50 32.80 -12.69
N VAL A 87 -18.05 32.27 -13.84
CA VAL A 87 -17.01 32.93 -14.64
C VAL A 87 -17.58 34.23 -15.20
N SER A 88 -17.33 35.35 -14.51
CA SER A 88 -17.24 36.62 -15.21
C SER A 88 -16.00 36.54 -16.10
N PRO A 89 -16.08 36.80 -17.42
CA PRO A 89 -14.96 36.57 -18.32
C PRO A 89 -13.89 37.64 -18.10
N THR A 90 -13.04 37.46 -17.09
CA THR A 90 -11.76 38.14 -16.98
C THR A 90 -10.70 37.14 -17.37
N TRP A 91 -10.23 37.26 -18.62
CA TRP A 91 -9.11 36.48 -19.12
C TRP A 91 -7.84 36.83 -18.31
N THR A 92 -7.45 35.96 -17.40
CA THR A 92 -6.08 35.93 -16.87
C THR A 92 -5.53 34.52 -17.01
N THR A 93 -4.76 34.36 -18.08
CA THR A 93 -3.80 33.28 -18.33
C THR A 93 -2.94 33.00 -17.09
N SER A 94 -3.13 31.84 -16.46
CA SER A 94 -2.09 31.12 -15.71
C SER A 94 -2.58 29.71 -15.39
N GLY A 95 -2.13 28.73 -16.17
CA GLY A 95 -2.52 27.34 -16.03
C GLY A 95 -1.78 26.61 -14.89
N GLY A 96 -2.49 25.69 -14.23
CA GLY A 96 -1.93 24.39 -13.86
C GLY A 96 -1.09 24.23 -12.59
N VAL A 97 -1.09 25.17 -11.63
CA VAL A 97 -0.12 25.11 -10.51
C VAL A 97 -0.57 24.26 -9.29
N CYS A 98 -1.84 23.87 -9.16
CA CYS A 98 -2.32 23.29 -7.89
C CYS A 98 -2.29 21.75 -7.80
N ILE A 99 -2.32 21.02 -8.93
CA ILE A 99 -2.42 19.55 -8.91
C ILE A 99 -1.07 18.85 -9.17
N GLN A 100 -0.14 19.50 -9.87
CA GLN A 100 1.15 18.89 -10.22
C GLN A 100 2.05 18.70 -8.99
N ASN A 101 2.08 19.68 -8.09
CA ASN A 101 2.98 19.67 -6.93
C ASN A 101 2.68 18.54 -5.93
N VAL A 102 1.42 18.20 -5.68
CA VAL A 102 1.06 17.16 -4.69
C VAL A 102 1.36 15.76 -5.22
N VAL A 103 1.04 15.49 -6.49
CA VAL A 103 1.31 14.19 -7.14
C VAL A 103 2.81 13.96 -7.29
N GLU A 104 3.56 14.99 -7.70
CA GLU A 104 5.03 14.91 -7.84
C GLU A 104 5.71 14.66 -6.50
N VAL A 105 5.29 15.36 -5.44
CA VAL A 105 5.78 15.14 -4.07
C VAL A 105 5.50 13.70 -3.63
N SER A 106 4.28 13.18 -3.78
CA SER A 106 3.96 11.79 -3.41
C SER A 106 4.79 10.74 -4.16
N ILE A 107 5.09 10.96 -5.44
CA ILE A 107 5.93 10.05 -6.24
C ILE A 107 7.38 10.11 -5.76
N LEU A 108 7.93 11.31 -5.52
CA LEU A 108 9.29 11.49 -5.05
C LEU A 108 9.50 10.84 -3.67
N TRP A 109 8.59 11.03 -2.72
CA TRP A 109 8.66 10.38 -1.41
C TRP A 109 8.59 8.86 -1.50
N SER A 110 7.73 8.33 -2.38
CA SER A 110 7.60 6.89 -2.59
C SER A 110 8.89 6.29 -3.15
N LEU A 111 9.48 6.92 -4.18
CA LEU A 111 10.74 6.48 -4.80
C LEU A 111 11.90 6.51 -3.79
N VAL A 112 11.99 7.55 -2.97
CA VAL A 112 12.99 7.67 -1.90
C VAL A 112 12.84 6.55 -0.87
N GLY A 113 11.60 6.26 -0.45
CA GLY A 113 11.31 5.18 0.49
C GLY A 113 11.71 3.79 -0.03
N PHE A 114 11.34 3.46 -1.28
CA PHE A 114 11.71 2.18 -1.89
C PHE A 114 13.22 2.05 -2.11
N SER A 115 13.88 3.14 -2.52
CA SER A 115 15.34 3.16 -2.70
C SER A 115 16.07 2.88 -1.39
N LEU A 116 15.68 3.56 -0.30
CA LEU A 116 16.24 3.34 1.04
C LEU A 116 16.04 1.91 1.52
N PHE A 117 14.84 1.35 1.39
CA PHE A 117 14.56 -0.03 1.80
C PHE A 117 15.37 -1.07 1.00
N SER A 118 15.53 -0.84 -0.31
CA SER A 118 16.35 -1.68 -1.19
C SER A 118 17.83 -1.66 -0.77
N LEU A 119 18.38 -0.48 -0.48
CA LEU A 119 19.77 -0.33 -0.03
C LEU A 119 19.99 -1.01 1.34
N CYS A 120 19.07 -0.86 2.28
CA CYS A 120 19.14 -1.53 3.58
C CYS A 120 19.21 -3.06 3.43
N LYS A 121 18.42 -3.64 2.52
CA LYS A 121 18.48 -5.08 2.23
C LYS A 121 19.83 -5.52 1.67
N ILE A 122 20.40 -4.76 0.74
CA ILE A 122 21.72 -5.06 0.16
C ILE A 122 22.81 -5.03 1.25
N ILE A 123 22.80 -4.00 2.11
CA ILE A 123 23.75 -3.86 3.22
C ILE A 123 23.60 -5.02 4.22
N PHE A 124 22.37 -5.39 4.57
CA PHE A 124 22.13 -6.49 5.49
C PHE A 124 22.62 -7.83 4.92
N CYS A 125 22.36 -8.08 3.64
CA CYS A 125 22.87 -9.26 2.92
C CYS A 125 24.41 -9.30 2.90
N THR A 126 25.08 -8.16 2.66
CA THR A 126 26.55 -8.12 2.62
C THR A 126 27.15 -8.37 4.00
N ILE A 127 26.55 -7.84 5.08
CA ILE A 127 26.96 -8.10 6.46
C ILE A 127 26.83 -9.60 6.78
N ILE A 128 25.70 -10.22 6.47
CA ILE A 128 25.48 -11.66 6.72
C ILE A 128 26.54 -12.49 5.99
N VAL A 129 26.74 -12.27 4.70
CA VAL A 129 27.72 -13.04 3.90
C VAL A 129 29.14 -12.85 4.45
N THR A 130 29.50 -11.63 4.85
CA THR A 130 30.82 -11.33 5.41
C THR A 130 31.04 -12.03 6.74
N VAL A 131 30.04 -12.01 7.62
CA VAL A 131 30.08 -12.70 8.93
C VAL A 131 30.16 -14.22 8.72
N CYS A 132 29.33 -14.79 7.84
CA CYS A 132 29.34 -16.22 7.53
C CYS A 132 30.69 -16.67 6.93
N LYS A 133 31.27 -15.89 6.01
CA LYS A 133 32.60 -16.16 5.46
C LYS A 133 33.69 -16.08 6.52
N LYS A 134 33.64 -15.07 7.39
CA LYS A 134 34.58 -14.91 8.50
C LYS A 134 34.49 -16.06 9.50
N GLN A 135 33.27 -16.51 9.83
CA GLN A 135 33.07 -17.68 10.69
C GLN A 135 33.56 -18.97 10.03
N ARG A 136 33.24 -19.23 8.76
CA ARG A 136 33.76 -20.42 8.06
C ARG A 136 35.29 -20.41 7.96
N GLY A 137 35.90 -19.25 7.72
CA GLY A 137 37.35 -19.11 7.71
C GLY A 137 38.00 -19.30 9.09
N SER A 138 37.34 -18.84 10.15
CA SER A 138 37.82 -19.04 11.53
C SER A 138 37.63 -20.48 12.00
N GLU A 139 36.55 -21.15 11.60
CA GLU A 139 36.31 -22.58 11.84
C GLU A 139 37.31 -23.47 11.08
N ALA A 140 37.61 -23.16 9.82
CA ALA A 140 38.63 -23.86 9.05
C ALA A 140 40.02 -23.73 9.71
N ARG A 141 40.39 -22.54 10.20
CA ARG A 141 41.63 -22.34 10.98
C ARG A 141 41.62 -23.11 12.31
N ARG A 142 40.49 -23.16 13.02
CA ARG A 142 40.35 -23.92 14.27
C ARG A 142 40.50 -25.43 14.06
N ARG A 143 39.92 -25.99 12.99
CA ARG A 143 40.12 -27.42 12.63
C ARG A 143 41.57 -27.72 12.26
N SER A 144 42.22 -26.85 11.48
CA SER A 144 43.63 -27.04 11.12
C SER A 144 44.58 -26.96 12.33
N GLY A 145 44.28 -26.10 13.32
CA GLY A 145 45.03 -26.03 14.56
C GLY A 145 44.85 -27.26 15.46
N LYS A 146 43.64 -27.84 15.49
CA LYS A 146 43.34 -29.04 16.28
C LYS A 146 44.01 -30.30 15.71
N LEU A 147 43.99 -30.48 14.39
CA LEU A 147 44.67 -31.61 13.72
C LEU A 147 46.19 -31.58 13.95
N ARG A 148 46.79 -30.37 13.97
CA ARG A 148 48.23 -30.18 14.22
C ARG A 148 48.63 -30.54 15.66
N ASN A 149 47.78 -30.23 16.64
CA ASN A 149 48.02 -30.59 18.05
C ASN A 149 47.89 -32.10 18.29
N ASP A 150 46.90 -32.77 17.69
CA ASP A 150 46.74 -34.22 17.83
C ASP A 150 47.89 -35.00 17.17
N SER A 151 48.40 -34.51 16.04
CA SER A 151 49.56 -35.13 15.38
C SER A 151 50.85 -35.00 16.19
N CYS A 152 51.04 -33.93 16.98
CA CYS A 152 52.18 -33.78 17.89
C CYS A 152 52.07 -34.74 19.08
N LYS A 153 50.87 -34.86 19.67
CA LYS A 153 50.60 -35.74 20.81
C LYS A 153 50.75 -37.23 20.47
N HIS A 154 50.43 -37.63 19.24
CA HIS A 154 50.64 -39.01 18.79
C HIS A 154 52.13 -39.34 18.54
N ARG A 155 52.96 -38.34 18.21
CA ARG A 155 54.40 -38.54 18.00
C ARG A 155 55.11 -38.83 19.33
N ASP A 156 54.73 -38.12 20.39
CA ASP A 156 55.31 -38.25 21.73
C ASP A 156 55.08 -39.64 22.36
N LYS A 157 53.89 -40.21 22.14
CA LYS A 157 53.52 -41.56 22.63
C LYS A 157 54.23 -42.72 21.91
N ARG A 158 54.93 -42.49 20.80
CA ARG A 158 55.67 -43.53 20.07
C ARG A 158 57.15 -43.63 20.48
N HIS A 159 57.60 -42.78 21.39
CA HIS A 159 58.99 -42.72 21.87
C HIS A 159 59.14 -43.16 23.34
N LEU A 160 58.11 -43.77 23.91
CA LEU A 160 58.09 -44.47 25.21
C LEU A 160 57.76 -45.95 24.95
#